data_AF-A0A0G1Q4Q9-F1
#
_entry.id   AF-A0A0G1Q4Q9-F1
#
_cell.length_a   1.000
_cell.length_b   1.000
_cell.length_c   1.000
_cell.angle_alpha   90.00
_cell.angle_beta   90.00
_cell.angle_gamma   90.00
#
_symmetry.space_group_name_H-M   'P 1'
#
loop_
_entity.id
_entity.type
_entity.pdbx_description
1 polymer ?
#
loop_
_entity_poly.entity_id
_entity_poly.type
_entity_poly.pdbx_seq_one_letter_code
_entity_poly.pdbx_strand_id
1 'polypeptide(L)'
;MKFNIRLLYLYLFSFVGLLITVIGSVQIIDLGLKTYVFKVSEYSYYPEPVAVGGKPTISAEEMTKRNEIEQSNQRRRQLSTSLSMILVGVPLYLYHWKTIKKEG
;
A
#
# COMPACT_ATOMS: atom_id res chain seq x y z
N MET A 1 -35.46 7.89 24.10
CA MET A 1 -34.78 8.46 22.92
C MET A 1 -35.44 7.92 21.67
N LYS A 2 -35.90 8.76 20.74
CA LYS A 2 -36.46 8.30 19.45
C LYS A 2 -35.29 7.91 18.55
N PHE A 3 -35.14 6.62 18.26
CA PHE A 3 -34.09 6.11 17.40
C PHE A 3 -34.35 6.57 15.95
N ASN A 4 -33.45 7.38 15.40
CA ASN A 4 -33.63 7.99 14.09
C ASN A 4 -32.90 7.15 13.02
N ILE A 5 -33.61 6.20 12.41
CA ILE A 5 -33.06 5.25 11.42
C ILE A 5 -32.38 5.96 10.25
N ARG A 6 -32.93 7.10 9.79
CA ARG A 6 -32.34 7.92 8.73
C ARG A 6 -30.97 8.46 9.12
N LEU A 7 -30.83 8.88 10.37
CA LEU A 7 -29.58 9.44 10.90
C LEU A 7 -28.55 8.31 11.03
N LEU A 8 -28.93 7.16 11.60
CA LEU A 8 -28.08 5.97 11.63
C LEU A 8 -27.58 5.56 10.24
N TYR A 9 -28.48 5.49 9.25
CA TYR A 9 -28.14 5.17 7.87
C TYR A 9 -27.10 6.14 7.30
N LEU A 10 -27.30 7.46 7.49
CA LEU A 10 -26.36 8.47 7.02
C LEU A 10 -24.98 8.33 7.67
N TYR A 11 -24.90 8.11 8.99
CA TYR A 11 -23.62 7.90 9.66
C TYR A 11 -22.90 6.65 9.14
N LEU A 12 -23.62 5.54 8.95
CA LEU A 12 -23.04 4.31 8.42
C LEU A 12 -22.56 4.48 6.97
N PHE A 13 -23.38 5.10 6.12
CA PHE A 13 -23.05 5.37 4.72
C PHE A 13 -21.82 6.29 4.62
N SER A 14 -21.80 7.39 5.36
CA SER A 14 -20.66 8.31 5.40
C SER A 14 -19.40 7.64 5.96
N PHE A 15 -19.53 6.76 6.95
CA PHE A 15 -18.41 5.99 7.48
C PHE A 15 -17.81 5.05 6.43
N VAL A 16 -18.64 4.27 5.75
CA VAL A 16 -18.19 3.38 4.67
C VAL A 16 -17.57 4.18 3.52
N GLY A 17 -18.21 5.27 3.10
CA GLY A 17 -17.68 6.15 2.07
C GLY A 17 -16.32 6.72 2.45
N LEU A 18 -16.17 7.22 3.68
CA LEU A 18 -14.90 7.73 4.20
C LEU A 18 -13.81 6.66 4.18
N LEU A 19 -14.10 5.43 4.62
CA LEU A 19 -13.14 4.33 4.58
C LEU A 19 -12.67 4.03 3.16
N ILE A 20 -13.60 3.93 2.20
CA ILE A 20 -13.26 3.69 0.79
C ILE A 20 -12.38 4.82 0.24
N THR A 21 -12.72 6.08 0.53
CA THR A 21 -11.93 7.24 0.09
C THR A 21 -10.52 7.25 0.68
N VAL A 22 -10.37 6.91 1.97
CA VAL A 22 -9.06 6.83 2.63
C VAL A 22 -8.21 5.72 2.00
N ILE A 23 -8.77 4.53 1.82
CA ILE A 23 -8.08 3.39 1.21
C ILE A 23 -7.66 3.73 -0.23
N GLY A 24 -8.56 4.31 -1.03
CA GLY A 24 -8.27 4.73 -2.40
C GLY A 24 -7.15 5.77 -2.45
N SER A 25 -7.17 6.74 -1.53
CA SER A 25 -6.13 7.78 -1.45
C SER A 25 -4.75 7.19 -1.11
N VAL A 26 -4.69 6.23 -0.18
CA VAL A 26 -3.45 5.51 0.14
C VAL A 26 -2.92 4.76 -1.09
N GLN A 27 -3.79 4.08 -1.84
CA GLN A 27 -3.40 3.34 -3.05
C GLN A 27 -2.84 4.25 -4.14
N ILE A 28 -3.44 5.42 -4.37
CA ILE A 28 -2.97 6.38 -5.39
C ILE A 28 -1.59 6.91 -5.01
N ILE A 29 -1.40 7.31 -3.75
CA ILE A 29 -0.10 7.81 -3.29
C ILE A 29 0.95 6.71 -3.34
N ASP A 30 0.59 5.48 -2.96
CA ASP A 30 1.48 4.32 -3.00
C ASP A 30 1.93 4.00 -4.43
N LEU A 31 1.03 4.06 -5.40
CA LEU A 31 1.39 3.93 -6.81
C LEU A 31 2.36 5.04 -7.25
N GLY A 32 2.06 6.29 -6.88
CA GLY A 32 2.91 7.43 -7.20
C GLY A 32 4.32 7.28 -6.61
N LEU A 33 4.42 6.88 -5.35
CA LEU A 33 5.69 6.65 -4.67
C LEU A 33 6.46 5.48 -5.31
N LYS A 34 5.81 4.33 -5.57
CA LYS A 34 6.44 3.18 -6.23
C LYS A 34 6.99 3.53 -7.60
N THR A 35 6.26 4.30 -8.40
CA THR A 35 6.59 4.60 -9.79
C THR A 35 7.61 5.73 -9.91
N TYR A 36 7.39 6.87 -9.24
CA TYR A 36 8.18 8.08 -9.46
C TYR A 36 9.33 8.26 -8.48
N VAL A 37 9.13 7.92 -7.19
CA VAL A 37 10.14 8.15 -6.14
C VAL A 37 11.04 6.94 -6.00
N PHE A 38 10.44 5.78 -5.73
CA PHE A 38 11.19 4.55 -5.55
C PHE A 38 11.55 3.93 -6.89
N LYS A 39 10.91 4.21 -8.02
CA LYS A 39 11.24 3.53 -9.30
C LYS A 39 11.40 2.02 -9.09
N VAL A 40 10.42 1.41 -8.41
CA VAL A 40 10.44 -0.04 -8.18
C VAL A 40 10.37 -0.70 -9.55
N SER A 41 11.40 -1.43 -9.94
CA SER A 41 11.44 -2.06 -11.26
C SER A 41 10.20 -2.94 -11.42
N GLU A 42 9.52 -2.82 -12.56
CA GLU A 42 8.53 -3.81 -12.96
C GLU A 42 9.21 -5.18 -12.94
N TYR A 43 8.48 -6.19 -12.48
CA TYR A 43 8.96 -7.57 -12.42
C TYR A 43 9.49 -7.89 -13.83
N SER A 44 10.81 -7.98 -14.02
CA SER A 44 11.32 -8.65 -15.20
C SER A 44 10.88 -10.08 -15.01
N TYR A 45 9.87 -10.47 -15.79
CA TYR A 45 9.41 -11.84 -15.89
C TYR A 45 10.60 -12.63 -16.44
N TYR A 46 11.42 -13.13 -15.53
CA TYR A 46 12.40 -14.12 -15.88
C TYR A 46 11.64 -15.44 -15.91
N PRO A 47 11.57 -16.13 -17.07
CA PRO A 47 11.02 -17.46 -17.09
C PRO A 47 11.74 -18.30 -16.04
N GLU A 48 10.98 -19.08 -15.28
CA GLU A 48 11.56 -20.05 -14.36
C GLU A 48 12.58 -20.90 -15.13
N PRO A 49 13.78 -21.12 -14.57
CA PRO A 49 14.78 -21.95 -15.24
C PRO A 49 14.19 -23.33 -15.47
N VAL A 50 13.82 -23.62 -16.72
CA VAL A 50 13.40 -24.97 -17.11
C VAL A 50 14.63 -25.85 -16.93
N ALA A 51 14.57 -26.84 -16.04
CA ALA A 51 15.65 -27.77 -15.84
C ALA A 51 15.77 -28.67 -17.08
N VAL A 52 16.66 -28.31 -18.01
CA VAL A 52 16.94 -29.16 -19.18
C VAL A 52 17.90 -30.26 -18.74
N GLY A 53 17.38 -31.48 -18.58
CA GLY A 53 18.20 -32.66 -18.24
C GLY A 53 18.72 -32.71 -16.80
N GLY A 54 18.00 -32.14 -15.83
CA GLY A 54 18.34 -32.24 -14.40
C GLY A 54 19.48 -31.34 -13.93
N LYS A 55 19.99 -30.45 -14.80
CA LYS A 55 20.96 -29.42 -14.42
C LYS A 55 20.28 -28.05 -14.38
N PRO A 56 20.55 -27.21 -13.36
CA PRO A 56 20.04 -25.85 -13.33
C PRO A 56 20.57 -25.07 -14.54
N THR A 57 19.68 -24.44 -15.29
CA THR A 57 19.99 -23.64 -16.49
C THR A 57 20.54 -22.25 -16.17
N ILE A 58 20.58 -21.87 -14.89
CA ILE A 58 21.02 -20.57 -14.38
C ILE A 58 22.15 -20.80 -13.36
N SER A 59 23.22 -19.99 -13.42
CA SER A 59 24.31 -20.00 -12.44
C SER A 59 23.80 -19.67 -11.02
N ALA A 60 24.36 -20.29 -9.98
CA ALA A 60 24.06 -19.95 -8.58
C ALA A 60 24.26 -18.45 -8.27
N GLU A 61 25.16 -17.80 -9.00
CA GLU A 61 25.43 -16.36 -8.92
C GLU A 61 24.28 -15.51 -9.51
N GLU A 62 23.62 -15.97 -10.57
CA GLU A 62 22.45 -15.28 -11.12
C GLU A 62 21.22 -15.44 -10.23
N MET A 63 21.07 -16.58 -9.56
CA MET A 63 20.00 -16.80 -8.58
C MET A 63 20.12 -15.88 -7.37
N THR A 64 21.33 -15.72 -6.82
CA THR A 64 21.57 -14.85 -5.66
C THR A 64 21.29 -13.39 -6.00
N LYS A 65 21.77 -12.91 -7.16
CA LYS A 65 21.50 -11.55 -7.64
C LYS A 65 20.01 -11.27 -7.82
N ARG A 66 19.24 -12.25 -8.30
CA ARG A 66 17.77 -12.14 -8.42
C ARG A 66 17.10 -12.01 -7.06
N ASN A 67 17.46 -12.88 -6.12
CA ASN A 67 16.92 -12.85 -4.76
C ASN A 67 17.20 -11.50 -4.08
N GLU A 68 18.40 -10.94 -4.26
CA GLU A 68 18.77 -9.63 -3.74
C GLU A 68 17.92 -8.51 -4.34
N ILE A 69 17.72 -8.51 -5.67
CA ILE A 69 16.86 -7.54 -6.35
C ILE A 69 15.41 -7.66 -5.86
N GLU A 70 14.87 -8.87 -5.78
CA GLU A 70 13.51 -9.11 -5.29
C GLU A 70 13.34 -8.67 -3.83
N GLN A 71 14.26 -9.04 -2.94
CA GLN A 71 14.23 -8.60 -1.54
C GLN A 71 14.30 -7.08 -1.42
N SER A 72 15.17 -6.43 -2.21
CA SER A 72 15.27 -4.96 -2.21
C SER A 72 13.96 -4.31 -2.68
N ASN A 73 13.34 -4.86 -3.72
CA ASN A 73 12.08 -4.37 -4.27
C ASN A 73 10.91 -4.60 -3.30
N GLN A 74 10.86 -5.74 -2.62
CA GLN A 74 9.85 -5.99 -1.58
C GLN A 74 9.93 -4.96 -0.46
N ARG A 75 11.14 -4.67 0.04
CA ARG A 75 11.35 -3.63 1.07
C ARG A 75 10.90 -2.26 0.59
N ARG A 76 11.24 -1.89 -0.65
CA ARG A 76 10.82 -0.60 -1.25
C ARG A 76 9.31 -0.49 -1.41
N ARG A 77 8.65 -1.58 -1.82
CA ARG A 77 7.18 -1.65 -1.90
C ARG A 77 6.55 -1.49 -0.52
N GLN A 78 7.07 -2.16 0.49
CA GLN A 78 6.58 -2.06 1.86
C GLN A 78 6.73 -0.62 2.39
N LEU A 79 7.90 -0.02 2.21
CA LEU A 79 8.16 1.38 2.61
C LEU A 79 7.21 2.36 1.93
N SER A 80 6.98 2.19 0.63
CA SER A 80 6.01 2.99 -0.12
C SER A 80 4.61 2.89 0.49
N THR A 81 4.11 1.67 0.70
CA THR A 81 2.77 1.46 1.25
C THR A 81 2.65 2.10 2.64
N SER A 82 3.63 1.90 3.51
CA SER A 82 3.66 2.50 4.86
C SER A 82 3.69 4.02 4.80
N LEU A 83 4.49 4.60 3.90
CA LEU A 83 4.58 6.05 3.76
C LEU A 83 3.26 6.64 3.26
N SER A 84 2.59 5.98 2.32
CA SER A 84 1.26 6.40 1.86
C SER A 84 0.22 6.37 2.97
N MET A 85 0.22 5.32 3.80
CA MET A 85 -0.67 5.25 4.96
C MET A 85 -0.43 6.41 5.93
N ILE A 86 0.83 6.77 6.19
CA ILE A 86 1.19 7.88 7.07
C ILE A 86 0.75 9.22 6.45
N LEU A 87 1.04 9.43 5.16
CA LEU A 87 0.71 10.68 4.45
C LEU A 87 -0.79 10.97 4.41
N VAL A 88 -1.63 9.94 4.37
CA VAL A 88 -3.10 10.10 4.43
C VAL A 88 -3.60 10.09 5.88
N GLY A 89 -3.13 9.15 6.67
CA GLY A 89 -3.63 8.88 8.02
C GLY A 89 -3.26 9.97 9.03
N VAL A 90 -2.06 10.55 8.96
CA VAL A 90 -1.63 11.59 9.90
C VAL A 90 -2.46 12.86 9.77
N PRO A 91 -2.67 13.45 8.57
CA PRO A 91 -3.56 14.60 8.43
C PRO A 91 -4.99 14.30 8.89
N LEU A 92 -5.52 13.11 8.57
CA LEU A 92 -6.85 12.68 9.00
C LEU A 92 -6.95 12.62 10.53
N TYR A 93 -5.98 11.99 11.19
CA TYR A 93 -5.90 11.90 12.65
C TYR A 93 -5.82 13.29 13.30
N LEU A 94 -4.93 14.15 12.80
CA LEU A 94 -4.75 15.50 13.32
C LEU A 94 -6.01 16.35 13.16
N TYR A 95 -6.72 16.21 12.04
CA TYR A 95 -8.00 16.89 11.81
C TYR A 95 -9.02 16.47 12.87
N HIS A 96 -9.25 15.18 13.06
CA HIS A 96 -10.20 14.69 14.06
C HIS A 96 -9.81 15.06 15.49
N TRP A 97 -8.52 14.96 15.84
CA TRP A 97 -8.01 15.35 17.16
C TRP A 97 -8.28 16.82 17.49
N LYS A 98 -8.08 17.72 16.51
CA LYS A 98 -8.35 19.15 16.68
C LYS A 98 -9.84 19.44 16.83
N THR A 99 -10.70 18.75 16.09
CA THR A 99 -12.16 18.91 16.19
C THR A 99 -12.65 18.53 17.58
N ILE A 100 -12.21 17.38 18.10
CA ILE A 100 -12.60 16.91 19.45
C ILE A 100 -12.15 17.91 20.52
N LYS A 101 -10.91 18.42 20.42
CA LYS A 101 -10.40 19.43 21.37
C LYS A 101 -11.14 20.78 21.33
N LYS A 102 -11.83 21.10 20.23
CA LYS A 102 -12.59 22.34 20.09
C LYS A 102 -14.00 22.23 20.67
N GLU A 103 -14.50 21.01 20.79
CA GLU A 103 -15.84 20.70 21.32
C GLU A 103 -15.83 20.38 22.83
N GLY A 104 -14.65 20.10 23.39
CA GLY A 104 -14.44 19.89 24.83
C GLY A 104 -13.97 21.12 25.60
#